data_AF-X1K3U0-F1
#
_entry.id   AF-X1K3U0-F1
#
_cell.length_a   1.000
_cell.length_b   1.000
_cell.length_c   1.000
_cell.angle_alpha   90.00
_cell.angle_beta   90.00
_cell.angle_gamma   90.00
#
_symmetry.space_group_name_H-M   'P 1'
#
loop_
_entity.id
_entity.type
_entity.pdbx_description
1 polymer ?
#
loop_
_entity_poly.entity_id
_entity_poly.type
_entity_poly.pdbx_seq_one_letter_code
_entity_poly.pdbx_strand_id
1 'polypeptide(L)'
;MLEASNTHLEEGVEIPQEIEVFERIYIPGNPPFGPTEDGSAPSMPRFGDGEFLKVSGLTHNERGVPCATIPEVHERMIKHQRRKIVSKIEELTDVEEHLLDDAEIMIVAYGHTARSVRWAVKEARKKGMKVGMLNLRTLYPFPEEKIKRWSKVTKCVLVPEMNQGQLFYVVRESSFSPVISLPQPDGESIDPRRILHFLETTGRKYCQDLAPILPPTIYDPPEWREEKGKIPERSFSPQTIFCPGCGLGTLRNCLLKCIQEMNWPLEKIVVASGIGCTARLPNHLPFDSANTTHGYPIPFATGVKLAQPDLHVIVISGDGDLF
;
A
#
# COMPACT_ATOMS: atom_id res chain seq x y z
N MET A 1 10.12 -9.36 -5.74
CA MET A 1 10.50 -9.21 -4.32
C MET A 1 12.01 -9.12 -4.22
N LEU A 2 12.53 -8.15 -3.47
CA LEU A 2 13.97 -7.90 -3.31
C LEU A 2 14.39 -8.30 -1.90
N GLU A 3 15.42 -9.11 -1.80
CA GLU A 3 16.03 -9.62 -0.57
C GLU A 3 17.56 -9.59 -0.75
N ALA A 4 18.33 -9.42 0.32
CA ALA A 4 19.80 -9.35 0.21
C ALA A 4 20.39 -10.54 -0.58
N SER A 5 19.82 -11.72 -0.37
CA SER A 5 20.20 -12.96 -1.05
C SER A 5 19.99 -12.93 -2.57
N ASN A 6 19.06 -12.13 -3.11
CA ASN A 6 18.84 -12.02 -4.55
C ASN A 6 19.43 -10.75 -5.18
N THR A 7 19.76 -9.73 -4.39
CA THR A 7 20.47 -8.53 -4.87
C THR A 7 21.96 -8.75 -5.08
N HIS A 8 22.55 -9.78 -4.46
CA HIS A 8 23.97 -10.13 -4.61
C HIS A 8 24.22 -11.30 -5.58
N LEU A 9 23.18 -11.81 -6.24
CA LEU A 9 23.30 -12.86 -7.25
C LEU A 9 23.28 -12.24 -8.63
N GLU A 10 23.98 -12.90 -9.56
CA GLU A 10 23.97 -12.57 -10.98
C GLU A 10 23.35 -13.72 -11.76
N GLU A 11 22.45 -13.41 -12.68
CA GLU A 11 21.92 -14.38 -13.64
C GLU A 11 21.66 -13.71 -14.99
N GLY A 12 21.72 -14.49 -16.06
CA GLY A 12 21.30 -14.04 -17.38
C GLY A 12 19.79 -13.85 -17.40
N VAL A 13 19.33 -12.66 -17.81
CA VAL A 13 17.92 -12.34 -17.97
C VAL A 13 17.65 -11.91 -19.42
N GLU A 14 16.52 -12.33 -19.97
CA GLU A 14 16.03 -11.82 -21.24
C GLU A 14 15.23 -10.54 -20.98
N ILE A 15 15.70 -9.42 -21.53
CA ILE A 15 15.02 -8.13 -21.41
C ILE A 15 14.16 -7.93 -22.65
N PRO A 16 12.84 -7.73 -22.50
CA PRO A 16 11.98 -7.45 -23.65
C PRO A 16 12.40 -6.14 -24.32
N GLN A 17 12.30 -6.09 -25.66
CA GLN A 17 12.68 -4.89 -26.43
C GLN A 17 11.69 -3.73 -26.25
N GLU A 18 10.44 -4.04 -25.92
CA GLU A 18 9.37 -3.08 -25.71
C GLU A 18 8.74 -3.31 -24.34
N ILE A 19 8.40 -2.22 -23.66
CA ILE A 19 7.70 -2.24 -22.37
C ILE A 19 6.44 -1.40 -22.49
N GLU A 20 5.37 -1.87 -21.89
CA GLU A 20 4.14 -1.10 -21.78
C GLU A 20 4.31 -0.02 -20.71
N VAL A 21 3.99 1.22 -21.05
CA VAL A 21 4.07 2.38 -20.14
C VAL A 21 2.68 2.92 -19.94
N PHE A 22 2.31 3.11 -18.67
CA PHE A 22 1.01 3.66 -18.28
C PHE A 22 1.21 5.01 -17.60
N GLU A 23 0.46 6.00 -18.06
CA GLU A 23 0.38 7.31 -17.42
C GLU A 23 -0.73 7.35 -16.38
N ARG A 24 -0.61 8.27 -15.44
CA ARG A 24 -1.67 8.51 -14.46
C ARG A 24 -2.90 9.09 -15.16
N ILE A 25 -4.08 8.58 -14.81
CA ILE A 25 -5.35 9.09 -15.34
C ILE A 25 -5.55 10.53 -14.86
N TYR A 26 -5.74 11.46 -15.79
CA TYR A 26 -6.15 12.83 -15.50
C TYR A 26 -7.34 13.23 -16.37
N ILE A 27 -8.42 13.61 -15.70
CA ILE A 27 -9.65 14.15 -16.27
C ILE A 27 -9.89 15.50 -15.57
N PRO A 28 -9.81 16.63 -16.28
CA PRO A 28 -10.01 17.96 -15.70
C PRO A 28 -11.35 18.10 -14.98
N GLY A 29 -11.34 18.79 -13.84
CA GLY A 29 -12.51 19.03 -13.00
C GLY A 29 -12.96 17.85 -12.14
N ASN A 30 -12.48 16.62 -12.39
CA ASN A 30 -12.86 15.47 -11.57
C ASN A 30 -12.18 15.51 -10.18
N PRO A 31 -12.88 15.09 -9.11
CA PRO A 31 -12.30 15.08 -7.76
C PRO A 31 -11.11 14.11 -7.65
N PRO A 32 -9.93 14.57 -7.16
CA PRO A 32 -8.71 13.77 -7.17
C PRO A 32 -8.66 12.62 -6.14
N PHE A 33 -9.51 12.70 -5.12
CA PHE A 33 -9.55 11.72 -4.02
C PHE A 33 -10.93 11.08 -3.86
N GLY A 34 -11.86 11.38 -4.79
CA GLY A 34 -13.23 10.92 -4.71
C GLY A 34 -13.40 9.46 -5.13
N PRO A 35 -14.46 8.79 -4.64
CA PRO A 35 -14.82 7.47 -5.12
C PRO A 35 -15.20 7.47 -6.59
N THR A 36 -14.69 6.48 -7.31
CA THR A 36 -15.06 6.15 -8.69
C THR A 36 -16.16 5.08 -8.69
N GLU A 37 -17.03 5.08 -9.71
CA GLU A 37 -18.16 4.13 -9.78
C GLU A 37 -17.67 2.67 -9.88
N ASP A 38 -16.63 2.44 -10.66
CA ASP A 38 -15.99 1.15 -10.93
C ASP A 38 -14.95 0.74 -9.87
N GLY A 39 -14.65 1.62 -8.91
CA GLY A 39 -13.62 1.38 -7.89
C GLY A 39 -12.18 1.52 -8.42
N SER A 40 -11.97 2.08 -9.62
CA SER A 40 -10.64 2.39 -10.16
C SER A 40 -9.93 3.53 -9.41
N ALA A 41 -8.68 3.82 -9.79
CA ALA A 41 -7.99 5.01 -9.30
C ALA A 41 -8.69 6.28 -9.81
N PRO A 42 -8.96 7.28 -8.94
CA PRO A 42 -9.52 8.54 -9.38
C PRO A 42 -8.54 9.29 -10.30
N SER A 43 -9.09 10.23 -11.07
CA SER A 43 -8.33 11.27 -11.77
C SER A 43 -7.31 11.90 -10.82
N MET A 44 -6.09 12.19 -11.25
CA MET A 44 -5.17 12.98 -10.45
C MET A 44 -4.47 14.03 -11.31
N PRO A 45 -4.67 15.33 -11.03
CA PRO A 45 -3.91 16.38 -11.67
C PRO A 45 -2.48 16.41 -11.17
N ARG A 46 -1.61 17.06 -11.95
CA ARG A 46 -0.29 17.49 -11.46
C ARG A 46 -0.43 18.83 -10.78
N PHE A 47 0.59 19.20 -10.02
CA PHE A 47 0.72 20.59 -9.60
C PHE A 47 0.87 21.49 -10.83
N GLY A 48 0.30 22.67 -10.81
CA GLY A 48 0.33 23.59 -11.94
C GLY A 48 -0.77 23.42 -12.98
N ASP A 49 -1.62 22.40 -12.87
CA ASP A 49 -2.72 22.13 -13.81
C ASP A 49 -3.98 22.99 -13.51
N GLY A 50 -3.95 23.82 -12.45
CA GLY A 50 -5.03 24.78 -12.11
C GLY A 50 -6.18 24.20 -11.28
N GLU A 51 -6.01 23.00 -10.74
CA GLU A 51 -7.02 22.30 -9.92
C GLU A 51 -6.92 22.62 -8.42
N PHE A 52 -5.90 23.37 -8.00
CA PHE A 52 -5.63 23.72 -6.59
C PHE A 52 -5.58 22.47 -5.70
N LEU A 53 -4.79 21.48 -6.13
CA LEU A 53 -4.62 20.18 -5.51
C LEU A 53 -4.08 20.32 -4.08
N LYS A 54 -4.79 19.72 -3.11
CA LYS A 54 -4.39 19.69 -1.70
C LYS A 54 -4.07 18.25 -1.30
N VAL A 55 -2.79 17.93 -1.17
CA VAL A 55 -2.32 16.62 -0.71
C VAL A 55 -2.05 16.69 0.79
N SER A 56 -2.73 15.86 1.57
CA SER A 56 -2.63 15.87 3.02
C SER A 56 -2.80 14.48 3.62
N GLY A 57 -2.06 14.18 4.69
CA GLY A 57 -2.26 12.97 5.50
C GLY A 57 -3.48 13.04 6.43
N LEU A 58 -4.04 14.22 6.66
CA LEU A 58 -5.32 14.37 7.37
C LEU A 58 -6.45 13.79 6.52
N THR A 59 -7.43 13.17 7.18
CA THR A 59 -8.70 12.83 6.51
C THR A 59 -9.28 14.07 5.84
N HIS A 60 -9.66 13.93 4.58
CA HIS A 60 -10.14 15.01 3.74
C HIS A 60 -11.31 14.53 2.88
N ASN A 61 -12.09 15.46 2.33
CA ASN A 61 -13.08 15.13 1.31
C ASN A 61 -12.43 14.78 -0.04
N GLU A 62 -13.24 14.53 -1.06
CA GLU A 62 -12.83 14.17 -2.43
C GLU A 62 -11.96 15.21 -3.15
N ARG A 63 -11.90 16.45 -2.64
CA ARG A 63 -11.08 17.56 -3.16
C ARG A 63 -9.82 17.83 -2.33
N GLY A 64 -9.55 17.03 -1.29
CA GLY A 64 -8.37 17.22 -0.43
C GLY A 64 -8.59 18.25 0.68
N VAL A 65 -9.81 18.73 0.90
CA VAL A 65 -10.14 19.63 2.02
C VAL A 65 -10.18 18.83 3.33
N PRO A 66 -9.38 19.19 4.35
CA PRO A 66 -9.39 18.48 5.63
C PRO A 66 -10.78 18.42 6.28
N CYS A 67 -11.19 17.23 6.67
CA CYS A 67 -12.49 16.90 7.27
C CYS A 67 -12.34 15.88 8.41
N ALA A 68 -11.22 15.93 9.13
CA ALA A 68 -10.87 14.94 10.16
C ALA A 68 -11.85 14.85 11.35
N THR A 69 -12.70 15.85 11.53
CA THR A 69 -13.73 15.88 12.57
C THR A 69 -15.11 15.42 12.08
N ILE A 70 -15.23 14.96 10.82
CA ILE A 70 -16.49 14.52 10.21
C ILE A 70 -16.43 12.99 10.01
N PRO A 71 -17.00 12.18 10.92
CA PRO A 71 -16.90 10.73 10.88
C PRO A 71 -17.38 10.08 9.57
N GLU A 72 -18.42 10.64 8.95
CA GLU A 72 -19.04 10.12 7.73
C GLU A 72 -18.10 10.27 6.54
N VAL A 73 -17.38 11.40 6.45
CA VAL A 73 -16.34 11.64 5.45
C VAL A 73 -15.19 10.66 5.67
N HIS A 74 -14.76 10.49 6.93
CA HIS A 74 -13.70 9.54 7.25
C HIS A 74 -14.05 8.11 6.79
N GLU A 75 -15.23 7.63 7.17
CA GLU A 75 -15.71 6.31 6.80
C GLU A 75 -15.83 6.14 5.28
N ARG A 76 -16.43 7.11 4.58
CA ARG A 76 -16.57 7.08 3.11
C ARG A 76 -15.21 7.00 2.41
N MET A 77 -14.23 7.78 2.85
CA MET A 77 -12.90 7.82 2.23
C MET A 77 -12.07 6.57 2.52
N ILE A 78 -12.14 6.03 3.74
CA ILE A 78 -11.48 4.76 4.07
C ILE A 78 -12.09 3.61 3.26
N LYS A 79 -13.44 3.55 3.16
CA LYS A 79 -14.12 2.57 2.31
C LYS A 79 -13.71 2.70 0.85
N HIS A 80 -13.59 3.92 0.32
CA HIS A 80 -13.09 4.15 -1.03
C HIS A 80 -11.67 3.60 -1.23
N GLN A 81 -10.71 3.98 -0.37
CA GLN A 81 -9.32 3.51 -0.45
C GLN A 81 -9.23 1.98 -0.40
N ARG A 82 -9.99 1.35 0.49
CA ARG A 82 -10.08 -0.11 0.59
C ARG A 82 -10.70 -0.73 -0.66
N ARG A 83 -11.82 -0.18 -1.15
CA ARG A 83 -12.53 -0.71 -2.32
C ARG A 83 -11.62 -0.78 -3.54
N LYS A 84 -10.76 0.23 -3.77
CA LYS A 84 -9.79 0.24 -4.88
C LYS A 84 -8.91 -0.99 -4.97
N ILE A 85 -8.59 -1.59 -3.83
CA ILE A 85 -7.75 -2.79 -3.75
C ILE A 85 -8.65 -4.04 -3.73
N VAL A 86 -9.64 -4.06 -2.85
CA VAL A 86 -10.47 -5.25 -2.59
C VAL A 86 -11.35 -5.64 -3.78
N SER A 87 -11.90 -4.68 -4.53
CA SER A 87 -12.71 -5.00 -5.73
C SER A 87 -11.87 -5.50 -6.91
N LYS A 88 -10.55 -5.45 -6.79
CA LYS A 88 -9.57 -5.75 -7.84
C LYS A 88 -8.61 -6.87 -7.44
N ILE A 89 -8.92 -7.64 -6.39
CA ILE A 89 -8.01 -8.69 -5.86
C ILE A 89 -7.59 -9.68 -6.95
N GLU A 90 -8.52 -10.14 -7.79
CA GLU A 90 -8.18 -11.08 -8.87
C GLU A 90 -7.24 -10.48 -9.92
N GLU A 91 -7.34 -9.18 -10.20
CA GLU A 91 -6.46 -8.46 -11.14
C GLU A 91 -5.08 -8.17 -10.52
N LEU A 92 -5.03 -7.89 -9.21
CA LEU A 92 -3.81 -7.48 -8.50
C LEU A 92 -2.99 -8.65 -7.94
N THR A 93 -3.61 -9.82 -7.77
CA THR A 93 -2.92 -11.02 -7.26
C THR A 93 -2.14 -11.70 -8.38
N ASP A 94 -0.81 -11.77 -8.22
CA ASP A 94 0.07 -12.58 -9.07
C ASP A 94 0.57 -13.78 -8.27
N VAL A 95 0.12 -14.97 -8.69
CA VAL A 95 0.51 -16.26 -8.13
C VAL A 95 0.92 -17.21 -9.24
N GLU A 96 1.97 -17.97 -9.00
CA GLU A 96 2.40 -19.05 -9.88
C GLU A 96 2.05 -20.40 -9.25
N GLU A 97 1.23 -21.17 -9.96
CA GLU A 97 0.82 -22.52 -9.60
C GLU A 97 1.76 -23.54 -10.26
N HIS A 98 2.34 -24.44 -9.48
CA HIS A 98 3.29 -25.44 -9.98
C HIS A 98 2.98 -26.84 -9.45
N LEU A 99 2.62 -27.77 -10.35
CA LEU A 99 2.35 -29.18 -10.05
C LEU A 99 1.33 -29.38 -8.92
N LEU A 100 0.23 -28.60 -8.90
CA LEU A 100 -0.79 -28.66 -7.86
C LEU A 100 -1.95 -29.63 -8.16
N ASP A 101 -2.19 -29.98 -9.43
CA ASP A 101 -3.37 -30.76 -9.85
C ASP A 101 -3.50 -32.14 -9.17
N ASP A 102 -2.37 -32.80 -8.92
CA ASP A 102 -2.31 -34.11 -8.26
C ASP A 102 -1.61 -34.06 -6.88
N ALA A 103 -1.32 -32.86 -6.36
CA ALA A 103 -0.54 -32.68 -5.14
C ALA A 103 -1.30 -33.14 -3.89
N GLU A 104 -0.62 -33.89 -3.02
CA GLU A 104 -1.06 -34.17 -1.66
C GLU A 104 -0.52 -33.13 -0.66
N ILE A 105 0.63 -32.51 -0.96
CA ILE A 105 1.23 -31.46 -0.14
C ILE A 105 1.37 -30.20 -1.00
N MET A 106 0.79 -29.08 -0.57
CA MET A 106 1.03 -27.77 -1.17
C MET A 106 2.13 -27.05 -0.40
N ILE A 107 3.12 -26.48 -1.08
CA ILE A 107 4.09 -25.57 -0.48
C ILE A 107 3.75 -24.14 -0.88
N VAL A 108 3.52 -23.24 0.08
CA VAL A 108 3.30 -21.81 -0.19
C VAL A 108 4.59 -21.06 0.09
N ALA A 109 5.11 -20.35 -0.93
CA ALA A 109 6.39 -19.68 -0.86
C ALA A 109 6.34 -18.30 -1.52
N TYR A 110 7.32 -17.46 -1.22
CA TYR A 110 7.51 -16.13 -1.78
C TYR A 110 9.00 -15.78 -1.77
N GLY A 111 9.38 -14.68 -2.42
CA GLY A 111 10.75 -14.17 -2.41
C GLY A 111 11.78 -15.19 -2.90
N HIS A 112 12.98 -15.17 -2.32
CA HIS A 112 14.06 -16.12 -2.63
C HIS A 112 13.66 -17.56 -2.31
N THR A 113 12.86 -17.77 -1.26
CA THR A 113 12.42 -19.10 -0.81
C THR A 113 11.70 -19.88 -1.91
N ALA A 114 10.98 -19.20 -2.81
CA ALA A 114 10.30 -19.84 -3.93
C ALA A 114 11.24 -20.65 -4.84
N ARG A 115 12.49 -20.21 -5.03
CA ARG A 115 13.49 -20.92 -5.86
C ARG A 115 13.96 -22.21 -5.18
N SER A 116 14.24 -22.15 -3.87
CA SER A 116 14.59 -23.34 -3.07
C SER A 116 13.45 -24.36 -3.04
N VAL A 117 12.20 -23.87 -2.91
CA VAL A 117 11.00 -24.71 -2.97
C VAL A 117 10.85 -25.38 -4.33
N ARG A 118 11.03 -24.66 -5.44
CA ARG A 118 10.93 -25.23 -6.79
C ARG A 118 11.91 -26.40 -6.99
N TRP A 119 13.14 -26.25 -6.50
CA TRP A 119 14.11 -27.35 -6.51
C TRP A 119 13.64 -28.53 -5.66
N ALA A 120 13.18 -28.27 -4.42
CA ALA A 120 12.74 -29.32 -3.51
C ALA A 120 11.53 -30.09 -4.04
N VAL A 121 10.57 -29.40 -4.66
CA VAL A 121 9.42 -30.01 -5.35
C VAL A 121 9.88 -30.92 -6.48
N LYS A 122 10.81 -30.46 -7.33
CA LYS A 122 11.35 -31.26 -8.43
C LYS A 122 12.01 -32.56 -7.93
N GLU A 123 12.84 -32.47 -6.89
CA GLU A 123 13.50 -33.66 -6.33
C GLU A 123 12.53 -34.59 -5.60
N ALA A 124 11.55 -34.06 -4.87
CA ALA A 124 10.51 -34.86 -4.22
C ALA A 124 9.65 -35.59 -5.26
N ARG A 125 9.31 -34.94 -6.38
CA ARG A 125 8.54 -35.53 -7.49
C ARG A 125 9.28 -36.69 -8.16
N LYS A 126 10.60 -36.59 -8.37
CA LYS A 126 11.43 -37.71 -8.86
C LYS A 126 11.37 -38.95 -7.95
N LYS A 127 11.13 -38.74 -6.65
CA LYS A 127 10.98 -39.80 -5.64
C LYS A 127 9.53 -40.28 -5.49
N GLY A 128 8.62 -39.89 -6.40
CA GLY A 128 7.22 -40.30 -6.42
C GLY A 128 6.32 -39.58 -5.42
N MET A 129 6.80 -38.51 -4.78
CA MET A 129 5.97 -37.74 -3.85
C MET A 129 5.07 -36.76 -4.62
N LYS A 130 3.82 -36.66 -4.20
CA LYS A 130 2.83 -35.74 -4.77
C LYS A 130 2.90 -34.37 -4.08
N VAL A 131 3.87 -33.55 -4.49
CA VAL A 131 4.09 -32.22 -3.89
C VAL A 131 3.94 -31.15 -4.96
N GLY A 132 3.15 -30.11 -4.68
CA GLY A 132 3.00 -28.94 -5.53
C GLY A 132 3.40 -27.67 -4.79
N MET A 133 3.43 -26.56 -5.52
CA MET A 133 3.85 -25.26 -5.00
C MET A 133 2.92 -24.15 -5.47
N LEU A 134 2.62 -23.23 -4.57
CA LEU A 134 1.98 -21.95 -4.87
C LEU A 134 2.98 -20.83 -4.53
N ASN A 135 3.51 -20.17 -5.54
CA ASN A 135 4.47 -19.08 -5.38
C ASN A 135 3.75 -17.74 -5.44
N LEU A 136 3.79 -16.99 -4.34
CA LEU A 136 3.21 -15.65 -4.23
C LEU A 136 4.22 -14.65 -4.77
N ARG A 137 3.88 -13.98 -5.88
CA ARG A 137 4.69 -12.86 -6.42
C ARG A 137 4.20 -11.52 -5.88
N THR A 138 2.90 -11.42 -5.63
CA THR A 138 2.27 -10.35 -4.84
C THR A 138 1.89 -10.87 -3.45
N LEU A 139 2.30 -10.18 -2.39
CA LEU A 139 1.93 -10.52 -1.00
C LEU A 139 0.63 -9.85 -0.54
N TYR A 140 0.36 -8.64 -1.04
CA TYR A 140 -0.89 -7.92 -0.77
C TYR A 140 -1.41 -7.23 -2.04
N PRO A 141 -2.70 -7.36 -2.39
CA PRO A 141 -3.73 -8.11 -1.68
C PRO A 141 -3.43 -9.62 -1.60
N PHE A 142 -3.81 -10.25 -0.50
CA PHE A 142 -3.50 -11.67 -0.24
C PHE A 142 -4.44 -12.58 -1.06
N PRO A 143 -3.94 -13.59 -1.79
CA PRO A 143 -4.74 -14.45 -2.67
C PRO A 143 -5.47 -15.56 -1.89
N GLU A 144 -6.35 -15.16 -0.97
CA GLU A 144 -7.07 -16.05 -0.05
C GLU A 144 -7.82 -17.17 -0.78
N GLU A 145 -8.54 -16.86 -1.87
CA GLU A 145 -9.31 -17.84 -2.63
C GLU A 145 -8.44 -18.93 -3.30
N LYS A 146 -7.20 -18.60 -3.67
CA LYS A 146 -6.24 -19.57 -4.20
C LYS A 146 -5.74 -20.52 -3.11
N ILE A 147 -5.45 -19.98 -1.92
CA ILE A 147 -5.07 -20.79 -0.75
C ILE A 147 -6.21 -21.72 -0.37
N LYS A 148 -7.45 -21.21 -0.27
CA LYS A 148 -8.65 -21.99 0.00
C LYS A 148 -8.89 -23.09 -1.02
N ARG A 149 -8.79 -22.78 -2.32
CA ARG A 149 -9.00 -23.74 -3.41
C ARG A 149 -8.06 -24.93 -3.29
N TRP A 150 -6.76 -24.68 -3.17
CA TRP A 150 -5.76 -25.75 -3.17
C TRP A 150 -5.68 -26.48 -1.83
N SER A 151 -5.83 -25.77 -0.71
CA SER A 151 -5.83 -26.39 0.62
C SER A 151 -6.99 -27.36 0.86
N LYS A 152 -8.11 -27.25 0.12
CA LYS A 152 -9.23 -28.22 0.16
C LYS A 152 -8.88 -29.58 -0.44
N VAL A 153 -7.98 -29.61 -1.42
CA VAL A 153 -7.64 -30.82 -2.17
C VAL A 153 -6.28 -31.40 -1.78
N THR A 154 -5.42 -30.60 -1.12
CA THR A 154 -4.18 -31.08 -0.51
C THR A 154 -4.39 -31.52 0.94
N LYS A 155 -3.65 -32.52 1.40
CA LYS A 155 -3.69 -33.02 2.77
C LYS A 155 -3.05 -32.09 3.79
N CYS A 156 -2.03 -31.32 3.38
CA CYS A 156 -1.42 -30.29 4.21
C CYS A 156 -0.77 -29.19 3.38
N VAL A 157 -0.51 -28.06 4.03
CA VAL A 157 0.20 -26.92 3.49
C VAL A 157 1.51 -26.72 4.23
N LEU A 158 2.63 -26.59 3.53
CA LEU A 158 3.94 -26.28 4.10
C LEU A 158 4.31 -24.84 3.78
N VAL A 159 4.75 -24.08 4.78
CA VAL A 159 5.20 -22.68 4.62
C VAL A 159 6.66 -22.58 5.07
N PRO A 160 7.61 -22.78 4.13
CA PRO A 160 9.02 -22.48 4.37
C PRO A 160 9.24 -20.96 4.25
N GLU A 161 9.93 -20.37 5.23
CA GLU A 161 10.28 -18.95 5.19
C GLU A 161 11.52 -18.63 6.01
N MET A 162 12.23 -17.57 5.62
CA MET A 162 13.43 -17.07 6.30
C MET A 162 13.10 -16.09 7.45
N ASN A 163 11.97 -16.33 8.13
CA ASN A 163 11.53 -15.58 9.30
C ASN A 163 10.70 -16.48 10.24
N GLN A 164 10.05 -15.89 11.25
CA GLN A 164 9.33 -16.61 12.31
C GLN A 164 7.80 -16.54 12.16
N GLY A 165 7.26 -16.85 10.97
CA GLY A 165 5.82 -17.12 10.85
C GLY A 165 4.99 -16.04 10.14
N GLN A 166 5.61 -15.03 9.50
CA GLN A 166 4.86 -13.89 8.97
C GLN A 166 3.83 -14.33 7.92
N LEU A 167 4.24 -15.14 6.95
CA LEU A 167 3.31 -15.69 5.97
C LEU A 167 2.52 -16.87 6.54
N PHE A 168 3.15 -17.68 7.40
CA PHE A 168 2.52 -18.85 8.01
C PHE A 168 1.17 -18.52 8.66
N TYR A 169 1.09 -17.45 9.46
CA TYR A 169 -0.16 -17.09 10.13
C TYR A 169 -1.26 -16.73 9.12
N VAL A 170 -0.94 -15.94 8.08
CA VAL A 170 -1.92 -15.53 7.06
C VAL A 170 -2.41 -16.73 6.24
N VAL A 171 -1.50 -17.63 5.85
CA VAL A 171 -1.84 -18.87 5.14
C VAL A 171 -2.69 -19.79 6.02
N ARG A 172 -2.35 -19.91 7.31
CA ARG A 172 -3.10 -20.72 8.28
C ARG A 172 -4.55 -20.28 8.39
N GLU A 173 -4.79 -18.97 8.52
CA GLU A 173 -6.17 -18.45 8.62
C GLU A 173 -6.99 -18.70 7.34
N SER A 174 -6.34 -18.90 6.19
CA SER A 174 -6.99 -19.08 4.89
C SER A 174 -7.03 -20.55 4.41
N SER A 175 -6.48 -21.50 5.17
CA SER A 175 -6.30 -22.88 4.74
C SER A 175 -7.35 -23.81 5.35
N PHE A 176 -7.89 -24.73 4.53
CA PHE A 176 -8.76 -25.81 5.00
C PHE A 176 -7.99 -27.06 5.47
N SER A 177 -6.74 -27.22 5.06
CA SER A 177 -5.84 -28.29 5.52
C SER A 177 -4.83 -27.76 6.54
N PRO A 178 -4.27 -28.64 7.41
CA PRO A 178 -3.25 -28.25 8.37
C PRO A 178 -2.08 -27.54 7.70
N VAL A 179 -1.69 -26.40 8.28
CA VAL A 179 -0.55 -25.62 7.83
C VAL A 179 0.64 -25.88 8.74
N ILE A 180 1.79 -26.18 8.16
CA ILE A 180 3.03 -26.50 8.85
C ILE A 180 4.04 -25.39 8.56
N SER A 181 4.60 -24.81 9.61
CA SER A 181 5.68 -23.82 9.50
C SER A 181 7.04 -24.52 9.37
N LEU A 182 7.88 -24.05 8.45
CA LEU A 182 9.29 -24.47 8.33
C LEU A 182 10.21 -23.23 8.33
N PRO A 183 10.45 -22.61 9.50
CA PRO A 183 11.24 -21.40 9.57
C PRO A 183 12.75 -21.68 9.48
N GLN A 184 13.49 -20.73 8.90
CA GLN A 184 14.96 -20.65 8.93
C GLN A 184 15.44 -19.18 9.10
N PRO A 185 15.33 -18.59 10.31
CA PRO A 185 15.71 -17.20 10.57
C PRO A 185 17.18 -17.09 11.03
N ASP A 186 18.11 -17.72 10.30
CA ASP A 186 19.53 -17.79 10.67
C ASP A 186 20.44 -16.84 9.88
N GLY A 187 19.85 -16.01 9.00
CA GLY A 187 20.58 -15.10 8.12
C GLY A 187 21.12 -15.76 6.85
N GLU A 188 20.99 -17.09 6.72
CA GLU A 188 21.36 -17.83 5.53
C GLU A 188 20.15 -18.03 4.62
N SER A 189 20.42 -18.23 3.33
CA SER A 189 19.37 -18.62 2.39
C SER A 189 18.80 -19.98 2.79
N ILE A 190 17.47 -20.13 2.71
CA ILE A 190 16.82 -21.39 3.09
C ILE A 190 17.33 -22.55 2.23
N ASP A 191 17.93 -23.54 2.87
CA ASP A 191 18.55 -24.65 2.17
C ASP A 191 17.46 -25.54 1.53
N PRO A 192 17.44 -25.72 0.21
CA PRO A 192 16.43 -26.55 -0.44
C PRO A 192 16.46 -28.02 0.03
N ARG A 193 17.61 -28.52 0.51
CA ARG A 193 17.76 -29.86 1.10
C ARG A 193 17.04 -29.98 2.43
N ARG A 194 16.93 -28.90 3.21
CA ARG A 194 16.14 -28.86 4.45
C ARG A 194 14.66 -29.08 4.15
N ILE A 195 14.16 -28.45 3.09
CA ILE A 195 12.78 -28.61 2.62
C ILE A 195 12.55 -30.04 2.14
N LEU A 196 13.44 -30.58 1.30
CA LEU A 196 13.36 -31.96 0.83
C LEU A 196 13.41 -32.98 1.99
N HIS A 197 14.34 -32.80 2.94
CA HIS A 197 14.45 -33.66 4.11
C HIS A 197 13.17 -33.65 4.96
N PHE A 198 12.57 -32.48 5.15
CA PHE A 198 11.29 -32.35 5.84
C PHE A 198 10.17 -33.13 5.12
N LEU A 199 10.08 -33.02 3.80
CA LEU A 199 9.11 -33.76 2.99
C LEU A 199 9.29 -35.28 3.16
N GLU A 200 10.54 -35.77 3.15
CA GLU A 200 10.87 -37.20 3.26
C GLU A 200 10.57 -37.79 4.64
N THR A 201 10.87 -37.06 5.70
CA THR A 201 10.80 -37.55 7.09
C THR A 201 9.45 -37.31 7.74
N THR A 202 8.89 -36.13 7.53
CA THR A 202 7.79 -35.58 8.32
C THR A 202 6.50 -35.48 7.50
N GLY A 203 6.61 -35.23 6.19
CA GLY A 203 5.47 -35.12 5.27
C GLY A 203 4.53 -36.35 5.26
N ARG A 204 5.05 -37.54 5.61
CA ARG A 204 4.23 -38.78 5.70
C ARG A 204 3.42 -38.92 7.00
N LYS A 205 3.80 -38.26 8.10
CA LYS A 205 3.21 -38.47 9.44
C LYS A 205 2.10 -37.48 9.81
N TYR A 206 2.12 -36.25 9.28
CA TYR A 206 1.25 -35.14 9.73
C TYR A 206 -0.11 -35.08 9.01
N CYS A 207 -0.49 -36.12 8.26
CA CYS A 207 -1.81 -36.24 7.63
C CYS A 207 -2.93 -36.65 8.60
N GLN A 208 -2.67 -36.68 9.91
CA GLN A 208 -3.62 -37.12 10.92
C GLN A 208 -3.67 -36.09 12.05
N ASP A 209 -4.85 -35.49 12.21
CA ASP A 209 -5.35 -34.76 13.39
C ASP A 209 -4.78 -33.37 13.69
N LEU A 210 -5.33 -32.34 13.01
CA LEU A 210 -5.40 -30.99 13.56
C LEU A 210 -6.72 -30.31 13.15
N ALA A 211 -7.45 -29.77 14.13
CA ALA A 211 -8.69 -29.03 13.91
C ALA A 211 -8.40 -27.55 13.56
N PRO A 212 -9.10 -26.98 12.57
CA PRO A 212 -8.96 -25.57 12.22
C PRO A 212 -9.59 -24.67 13.28
N ILE A 213 -8.87 -23.62 13.70
CA ILE A 213 -9.40 -22.50 14.48
C ILE A 213 -9.60 -21.36 13.50
N LEU A 214 -10.84 -20.89 13.36
CA LEU A 214 -11.18 -19.71 12.56
C LEU A 214 -10.94 -18.43 13.36
N PRO A 215 -10.46 -17.34 12.74
CA PRO A 215 -10.42 -16.04 13.38
C PRO A 215 -11.81 -15.40 13.30
N PRO A 216 -12.25 -14.66 14.34
CA PRO A 216 -13.47 -13.87 14.26
C PRO A 216 -13.29 -12.75 13.23
N THR A 217 -14.11 -12.76 12.17
CA THR A 217 -14.14 -11.72 11.15
C THR A 217 -14.91 -10.49 11.60
N ILE A 218 -14.31 -9.32 11.32
CA ILE A 218 -14.89 -8.02 10.94
C ILE A 218 -15.98 -7.45 11.87
N TYR A 219 -15.60 -6.38 12.56
CA TYR A 219 -16.47 -5.49 13.34
C TYR A 219 -17.45 -4.73 12.41
N ASP A 220 -18.74 -5.04 12.52
CA ASP A 220 -19.81 -4.21 11.95
C ASP A 220 -20.09 -3.01 12.88
N PRO A 221 -20.09 -1.77 12.36
CA PRO A 221 -20.45 -0.61 13.17
C PRO A 221 -21.95 -0.62 13.50
N PRO A 222 -22.35 -0.27 14.73
CA PRO A 222 -23.74 -0.31 15.18
C PRO A 222 -24.61 0.81 14.60
N GLU A 223 -25.92 0.54 14.50
CA GLU A 223 -26.96 1.33 13.81
C GLU A 223 -27.20 2.76 14.37
N TRP A 224 -26.62 3.13 15.51
CA TRP A 224 -26.93 4.39 16.21
C TRP A 224 -26.07 5.60 15.80
N ARG A 225 -25.25 5.51 14.74
CA ARG A 225 -24.46 6.65 14.24
C ARG A 225 -25.35 7.63 13.46
N GLU A 226 -25.88 8.63 14.15
CA GLU A 226 -26.51 9.79 13.52
C GLU A 226 -25.48 10.61 12.72
N GLU A 227 -25.81 10.96 11.46
CA GLU A 227 -24.98 11.82 10.60
C GLU A 227 -24.77 13.20 11.25
N LYS A 228 -23.54 13.50 11.66
CA LYS A 228 -23.19 14.81 12.25
C LYS A 228 -22.46 15.69 11.25
N GLY A 229 -23.24 16.39 10.45
CA GLY A 229 -22.85 17.66 9.85
C GLY A 229 -22.84 17.69 8.32
N LYS A 230 -22.92 18.91 7.77
CA LYS A 230 -22.86 19.13 6.32
C LYS A 230 -21.41 19.05 5.84
N ILE A 231 -21.17 18.27 4.78
CA ILE A 231 -19.88 18.23 4.08
C ILE A 231 -19.68 19.57 3.36
N PRO A 232 -18.63 20.35 3.67
CA PRO A 232 -18.38 21.61 2.98
C PRO A 232 -17.81 21.34 1.57
N GLU A 233 -18.40 21.98 0.55
CA GLU A 233 -17.90 21.95 -0.84
C GLU A 233 -16.57 22.72 -1.00
N ARG A 234 -16.28 23.69 -0.11
CA ARG A 234 -15.06 24.54 -0.11
C ARG A 234 -14.63 24.88 1.32
N SER A 235 -13.33 24.93 1.58
CA SER A 235 -12.79 25.34 2.89
C SER A 235 -12.76 26.87 3.04
N PHE A 236 -13.88 27.47 3.42
CA PHE A 236 -13.86 28.80 4.03
C PHE A 236 -14.45 28.69 5.43
N SER A 237 -13.61 28.32 6.40
CA SER A 237 -13.88 28.71 7.78
C SER A 237 -13.46 30.18 7.90
N PRO A 238 -14.38 31.12 8.18
CA PRO A 238 -14.01 32.50 8.52
C PRO A 238 -13.20 32.56 9.82
N GLN A 239 -13.17 31.47 10.61
CA GLN A 239 -12.38 31.32 11.81
C GLN A 239 -11.07 30.59 11.47
N THR A 240 -9.96 31.32 11.59
CA THR A 240 -8.62 30.76 11.49
C THR A 240 -8.42 29.73 12.61
N ILE A 241 -7.93 28.53 12.28
CA ILE A 241 -7.58 27.51 13.30
C ILE A 241 -6.35 27.91 14.12
N PHE A 242 -5.65 28.97 13.71
CA PHE A 242 -4.42 29.44 14.34
C PHE A 242 -4.72 30.27 15.57
N CYS A 243 -4.06 29.96 16.69
CA CYS A 243 -4.18 30.77 17.89
C CYS A 243 -3.54 32.16 17.66
N PRO A 244 -4.08 33.24 18.29
CA PRO A 244 -3.55 34.59 18.08
C PRO A 244 -2.05 34.73 18.39
N GLY A 245 -1.53 33.94 19.34
CA GLY A 245 -0.13 34.00 19.78
C GLY A 245 0.88 33.30 18.88
N CYS A 246 0.48 32.42 17.95
CA CYS A 246 1.45 31.65 17.14
C CYS A 246 1.98 32.39 15.91
N GLY A 247 1.42 33.56 15.57
CA GLY A 247 1.87 34.35 14.42
C GLY A 247 1.55 33.78 13.03
N LEU A 248 1.01 32.55 12.91
CA LEU A 248 0.70 31.92 11.61
C LEU A 248 -0.34 32.70 10.79
N GLY A 249 -1.29 33.38 11.46
CA GLY A 249 -2.23 34.28 10.79
C GLY A 249 -1.54 35.50 10.16
N THR A 250 -0.53 36.05 10.84
CA THR A 250 0.30 37.14 10.31
C THR A 250 1.13 36.66 9.15
N LEU A 251 1.81 35.52 9.29
CA LEU A 251 2.59 34.90 8.21
C LEU A 251 1.74 34.70 6.95
N ARG A 252 0.53 34.15 7.09
CA ARG A 252 -0.43 34.00 5.98
C ARG A 252 -0.69 35.32 5.27
N ASN A 253 -1.05 36.36 6.01
CA ASN A 253 -1.44 37.65 5.43
C ASN A 253 -0.25 38.32 4.74
N CYS A 254 0.95 38.25 5.34
CA CYS A 254 2.19 38.74 4.72
C CYS A 254 2.49 37.98 3.43
N LEU A 255 2.39 36.64 3.44
CA LEU A 255 2.63 35.81 2.27
C LEU A 255 1.66 36.15 1.12
N LEU A 256 0.36 36.25 1.41
CA LEU A 256 -0.65 36.61 0.42
C LEU A 256 -0.40 38.00 -0.18
N LYS A 257 0.01 38.97 0.65
CA LYS A 257 0.37 40.31 0.19
C LYS A 257 1.60 40.28 -0.73
N CYS A 258 2.65 39.53 -0.36
CA CYS A 258 3.83 39.36 -1.21
C CYS A 258 3.47 38.72 -2.55
N ILE A 259 2.68 37.65 -2.55
CA ILE A 259 2.24 36.98 -3.79
C ILE A 259 1.45 37.94 -4.69
N GLN A 260 0.57 38.76 -4.11
CA GLN A 260 -0.18 39.78 -4.84
C GLN A 260 0.74 40.83 -5.47
N GLU A 261 1.74 41.32 -4.73
CA GLU A 261 2.71 42.29 -5.22
C GLU A 261 3.62 41.71 -6.31
N MET A 262 3.95 40.43 -6.23
CA MET A 262 4.73 39.71 -7.26
C MET A 262 3.92 39.37 -8.52
N ASN A 263 2.58 39.52 -8.47
CA ASN A 263 1.67 39.21 -9.57
C ASN A 263 1.86 37.79 -10.13
N TRP A 264 2.08 36.81 -9.24
CA TRP A 264 2.22 35.41 -9.62
C TRP A 264 0.85 34.78 -9.93
N PRO A 265 0.70 34.02 -11.03
CA PRO A 265 -0.51 33.25 -11.28
C PRO A 265 -0.72 32.22 -10.17
N LEU A 266 -1.90 32.21 -9.55
CA LEU A 266 -2.16 31.39 -8.36
C LEU A 266 -2.03 29.89 -8.66
N GLU A 267 -2.42 29.49 -9.86
CA GLU A 267 -2.30 28.13 -10.38
C GLU A 267 -0.85 27.68 -10.59
N LYS A 268 0.12 28.61 -10.61
CA LYS A 268 1.55 28.30 -10.73
C LYS A 268 2.25 28.24 -9.38
N ILE A 269 1.54 28.40 -8.27
CA ILE A 269 2.10 28.40 -6.93
C ILE A 269 1.86 27.06 -6.27
N VAL A 270 2.93 26.45 -5.77
CA VAL A 270 2.90 25.21 -4.99
C VAL A 270 3.49 25.47 -3.61
N VAL A 271 2.77 25.08 -2.56
CA VAL A 271 3.24 25.22 -1.19
C VAL A 271 3.49 23.85 -0.57
N ALA A 272 4.76 23.56 -0.30
CA ALA A 272 5.17 22.38 0.45
C ALA A 272 5.27 22.70 1.95
N SER A 273 4.80 21.79 2.80
CA SER A 273 4.97 21.89 4.24
C SER A 273 5.11 20.52 4.87
N GLY A 274 5.64 20.45 6.09
CA GLY A 274 5.85 19.18 6.79
C GLY A 274 4.66 18.82 7.67
N ILE A 275 4.91 18.65 8.97
CA ILE A 275 3.91 18.22 9.94
C ILE A 275 3.88 19.19 11.12
N GLY A 276 2.67 19.51 11.58
CA GLY A 276 2.45 20.37 12.74
C GLY A 276 1.42 21.46 12.46
N CYS A 277 1.32 22.43 13.36
CA CYS A 277 0.39 23.55 13.21
C CYS A 277 0.75 24.43 12.00
N THR A 278 2.05 24.67 11.76
CA THR A 278 2.58 25.37 10.58
C THR A 278 2.15 24.69 9.29
N ALA A 279 2.19 23.35 9.26
CA ALA A 279 1.79 22.55 8.10
C ALA A 279 0.30 22.65 7.76
N ARG A 280 -0.56 23.13 8.65
CA ARG A 280 -1.96 23.36 8.28
C ARG A 280 -2.16 24.62 7.45
N LEU A 281 -1.20 25.54 7.42
CA LEU A 281 -1.31 26.82 6.71
C LEU A 281 -1.58 26.66 5.20
N PRO A 282 -0.88 25.79 4.45
CA PRO A 282 -1.14 25.60 3.02
C PRO A 282 -2.57 25.15 2.69
N ASN A 283 -3.22 24.38 3.58
CA ASN A 283 -4.61 23.98 3.40
C ASN A 283 -5.58 25.17 3.38
N HIS A 284 -5.18 26.31 3.97
CA HIS A 284 -5.93 27.56 4.00
C HIS A 284 -5.48 28.57 2.94
N LEU A 285 -4.63 28.17 2.00
CA LEU A 285 -4.21 29.00 0.88
C LEU A 285 -4.92 28.57 -0.42
N PRO A 286 -5.14 29.49 -1.38
CA PRO A 286 -5.77 29.20 -2.67
C PRO A 286 -4.72 28.72 -3.70
N PHE A 287 -3.83 27.81 -3.28
CA PHE A 287 -2.71 27.29 -4.08
C PHE A 287 -2.72 25.77 -4.06
N ASP A 288 -1.97 25.18 -4.99
CA ASP A 288 -1.55 23.80 -4.85
C ASP A 288 -0.74 23.63 -3.57
N SER A 289 -0.96 22.53 -2.85
CA SER A 289 -0.27 22.28 -1.60
C SER A 289 -0.06 20.80 -1.31
N ALA A 290 1.05 20.51 -0.62
CA ALA A 290 1.36 19.17 -0.14
C ALA A 290 1.90 19.23 1.29
N ASN A 291 1.25 18.48 2.18
CA ASN A 291 1.78 18.12 3.49
C ASN A 291 2.62 16.85 3.35
N THR A 292 3.93 16.98 3.55
CA THR A 292 4.91 15.90 3.46
C THR A 292 5.21 15.33 4.83
N THR A 293 5.99 14.24 4.88
CA THR A 293 6.53 13.69 6.12
C THR A 293 7.54 14.64 6.78
N HIS A 294 7.80 14.44 8.07
CA HIS A 294 8.79 15.19 8.85
C HIS A 294 10.16 15.22 8.16
N GLY A 295 10.75 16.40 7.97
CA GLY A 295 12.05 16.59 7.32
C GLY A 295 12.05 16.55 5.79
N TYR A 296 10.91 16.27 5.16
CA TYR A 296 10.78 16.16 3.69
C TYR A 296 10.21 17.37 2.91
N PRO A 297 9.83 18.53 3.50
CA PRO A 297 9.29 19.63 2.70
C PRO A 297 10.25 20.19 1.64
N ILE A 298 11.55 20.33 1.99
CA ILE A 298 12.58 20.83 1.07
C ILE A 298 12.91 19.81 -0.03
N PRO A 299 13.16 18.51 0.27
CA PRO A 299 13.29 17.49 -0.77
C PRO A 299 12.10 17.45 -1.73
N PHE A 300 10.88 17.51 -1.20
CA PHE A 300 9.66 17.54 -2.02
C PHE A 300 9.61 18.77 -2.92
N ALA A 301 9.83 19.96 -2.36
CA ALA A 301 9.86 21.22 -3.11
C ALA A 301 10.92 21.20 -4.23
N THR A 302 12.08 20.60 -3.94
CA THR A 302 13.15 20.40 -4.92
C THR A 302 12.66 19.50 -6.06
N GLY A 303 12.02 18.38 -5.75
CA GLY A 303 11.43 17.48 -6.75
C GLY A 303 10.39 18.17 -7.64
N VAL A 304 9.49 18.98 -7.05
CA VAL A 304 8.52 19.78 -7.81
C VAL A 304 9.24 20.72 -8.78
N LYS A 305 10.26 21.44 -8.31
CA LYS A 305 10.99 22.41 -9.14
C LYS A 305 11.82 21.73 -10.24
N LEU A 306 12.35 20.54 -10.00
CA LEU A 306 13.04 19.73 -11.01
C LEU A 306 12.07 19.21 -12.08
N ALA A 307 10.90 18.74 -11.67
CA ALA A 307 9.90 18.20 -12.58
C ALA A 307 9.15 19.29 -13.37
N GLN A 308 8.86 20.44 -12.75
CA GLN A 308 8.15 21.57 -13.34
C GLN A 308 8.86 22.89 -13.02
N PRO A 309 9.91 23.25 -13.79
CA PRO A 309 10.74 24.44 -13.55
C PRO A 309 9.99 25.76 -13.55
N ASP A 310 8.80 25.83 -14.17
CA ASP A 310 8.02 27.08 -14.25
C ASP A 310 7.18 27.35 -12.99
N LEU A 311 7.04 26.39 -12.07
CA LEU A 311 6.25 26.59 -10.86
C LEU A 311 7.01 27.42 -9.81
N HIS A 312 6.26 28.25 -9.09
CA HIS A 312 6.71 28.97 -7.92
C HIS A 312 6.51 28.09 -6.69
N VAL A 313 7.59 27.56 -6.14
CA VAL A 313 7.54 26.64 -5.01
C VAL A 313 7.92 27.37 -3.73
N ILE A 314 7.03 27.31 -2.73
CA ILE A 314 7.23 27.91 -1.41
C ILE A 314 7.25 26.79 -0.38
N VAL A 315 8.22 26.83 0.53
CA VAL A 315 8.26 25.93 1.69
C VAL A 315 7.81 26.69 2.93
N ILE A 316 6.80 26.17 3.62
CA ILE A 316 6.37 26.65 4.93
C ILE A 316 6.57 25.51 5.92
N SER A 317 7.49 25.69 6.87
CA SER A 317 7.87 24.62 7.80
C SER A 317 7.94 25.11 9.23
N GLY A 318 7.71 24.20 10.18
CA GLY A 318 8.10 24.39 11.57
C GLY A 318 9.59 24.08 11.76
N ASP A 319 10.12 24.44 12.92
CA ASP A 319 11.45 24.04 13.37
C ASP A 319 11.63 22.52 13.30
N GLY A 320 10.65 21.74 13.79
CA GLY A 320 10.63 20.28 13.78
C GLY A 320 10.83 19.61 12.41
N ASP A 321 10.63 20.35 11.31
CA ASP A 321 10.75 19.85 9.95
C ASP A 321 12.01 20.34 9.21
N LEU A 322 12.82 21.21 9.83
CA LEU A 322 14.01 21.83 9.23
C LEU A 322 15.32 21.43 9.90
N PHE A 323 15.30 20.32 10.64
CA PHE A 323 16.49 19.69 11.21
C PHE A 323 17.15 18.71 10.22
#